data_AF-A0A127QHD7-F1
#
_entry.id   AF-A0A127QHD7-F1
#
_cell.length_a   1.000
_cell.length_b   1.000
_cell.length_c   1.000
_cell.angle_alpha   90.00
_cell.angle_beta   90.00
_cell.angle_gamma   90.00
#
_symmetry.space_group_name_H-M   'P 1'
#
loop_
_entity.id
_entity.type
_entity.pdbx_description
1 polymer ?
#
loop_
_entity_poly.entity_id
_entity_poly.type
_entity_poly.pdbx_seq_one_letter_code
_entity_poly.pdbx_strand_id
1 'polypeptide(L)'
;MWVSLSEVNFLLWLKYFEEEKRSQVGPFFGWLNAWLKPYPDTIGLKTMVHLRDNGIRPYIELEPTVHPLAIEQRAGITVERVAEIYSLMMHQEGKSPLTR
;
A
#
# COMPACT_ATOMS: atom_id res chain seq x y z
N MET A 1 -1.67 6.59 -2.71
CA MET A 1 -0.58 5.64 -2.37
C MET A 1 0.29 5.48 -3.61
N TRP A 2 1.61 5.40 -3.44
CA TRP A 2 2.58 5.27 -4.52
C TRP A 2 3.50 4.08 -4.27
N VAL A 3 3.91 3.40 -5.34
CA VAL A 3 4.96 2.39 -5.34
C VAL A 3 6.00 2.75 -6.39
N SER A 4 7.28 2.51 -6.13
CA SER A 4 8.32 2.60 -7.16
C SER A 4 8.49 1.26 -7.84
N LEU A 5 8.73 1.28 -9.15
CA LEU A 5 9.06 0.13 -9.96
C LEU A 5 10.46 0.33 -10.56
N SER A 6 11.13 -0.76 -10.92
CA SER A 6 12.26 -0.67 -11.84
C SER A 6 11.80 -0.09 -13.18
N GLU A 7 12.70 0.55 -13.91
CA GLU A 7 12.40 1.11 -15.24
C GLU A 7 11.80 0.06 -16.18
N VAL A 8 12.38 -1.15 -16.21
CA VAL A 8 11.88 -2.27 -17.03
C VAL A 8 10.42 -2.61 -16.68
N ASN A 9 10.09 -2.72 -15.40
CA ASN A 9 8.73 -3.03 -14.96
C ASN A 9 7.76 -1.86 -15.23
N PHE A 10 8.23 -0.63 -15.11
CA PHE A 10 7.44 0.56 -15.42
C PHE A 10 7.10 0.66 -16.91
N LEU A 11 8.07 0.41 -17.79
CA LEU A 11 7.84 0.35 -19.23
C LEU A 11 6.88 -0.78 -19.61
N LEU A 12 6.99 -1.93 -18.94
CA LEU A 12 6.04 -3.03 -19.12
C LEU A 12 4.63 -2.64 -18.67
N TRP A 13 4.49 -1.97 -17.52
CA TRP A 13 3.22 -1.42 -17.07
C TRP A 13 2.61 -0.44 -18.09
N LEU A 14 3.39 0.50 -18.61
CA LEU A 14 2.93 1.45 -19.64
C LEU A 14 2.43 0.73 -20.90
N LYS A 15 3.15 -0.30 -21.36
CA LYS A 15 2.76 -1.09 -22.53
C LYS A 15 1.38 -1.73 -22.39
N TYR A 16 1.03 -2.20 -21.19
CA TYR A 16 -0.24 -2.89 -20.90
C TYR A 16 -1.27 -1.99 -20.22
N PHE A 17 -1.03 -0.68 -20.11
CA PHE A 17 -1.87 0.21 -19.32
C PHE A 17 -3.32 0.27 -19.85
N GLU A 18 -3.49 0.38 -21.17
CA GLU A 18 -4.81 0.46 -21.82
C GLU A 18 -5.41 -0.90 -22.18
N GLU A 19 -4.70 -2.00 -21.93
CA GLU A 19 -5.17 -3.35 -22.28
C GLU A 19 -6.23 -3.84 -21.29
N GLU A 20 -7.35 -4.35 -21.80
CA GLU A 20 -8.41 -4.93 -20.98
C GLU A 20 -7.93 -6.18 -20.22
N LYS A 21 -7.12 -7.02 -20.88
CA LYS A 21 -6.51 -8.21 -20.28
C LYS A 21 -5.06 -7.93 -19.94
N ARG A 22 -4.80 -7.63 -18.67
CA ARG A 22 -3.46 -7.28 -18.16
C ARG A 22 -3.10 -7.97 -16.84
N SER A 23 -4.01 -8.72 -16.23
CA SER A 23 -3.79 -9.44 -14.97
C SER A 23 -2.70 -10.51 -15.06
N GLN A 24 -2.44 -11.03 -16.26
CA GLN A 24 -1.36 -11.98 -16.53
C GLN A 24 0.04 -11.36 -16.52
N VAL A 25 0.15 -10.04 -16.48
CA VAL A 25 1.43 -9.32 -16.56
C VAL A 25 1.92 -8.99 -15.16
N GLY A 26 3.11 -9.49 -14.82
CA GLY A 26 3.70 -9.36 -13.48
C GLY A 26 3.57 -10.65 -12.65
N PRO A 27 3.55 -10.56 -11.31
CA PRO A 27 3.62 -9.33 -10.52
C PRO A 27 4.96 -8.59 -10.67
N PHE A 28 4.95 -7.29 -10.40
CA PHE A 28 6.18 -6.49 -10.39
C PHE A 28 6.66 -6.28 -8.96
N PHE A 29 7.93 -6.57 -8.72
CA PHE A 29 8.57 -6.11 -7.50
C PHE A 29 8.62 -4.57 -7.47
N GLY A 30 8.34 -4.01 -6.30
CA GLY A 30 8.40 -2.57 -6.06
C GLY A 30 8.58 -2.21 -4.58
N TRP A 31 8.68 -0.91 -4.32
CA TRP A 31 8.80 -0.36 -2.96
C TRP A 31 7.65 0.60 -2.67
N LEU A 32 7.01 0.45 -1.51
CA LEU A 32 6.00 1.39 -1.05
C LEU A 32 6.65 2.75 -0.77
N ASN A 33 6.13 3.81 -1.38
CA ASN A 33 6.61 5.20 -1.22
C ASN A 33 5.49 6.09 -0.69
N ALA A 34 4.69 5.57 0.23
CA ALA A 34 3.63 6.30 0.90
C ALA A 34 3.69 6.01 2.39
N TRP A 35 3.68 7.06 3.20
CA TRP A 35 3.47 6.92 4.63
C TRP A 35 1.98 6.73 4.93
N LEU A 36 1.62 5.58 5.49
CA LEU A 36 0.25 5.21 5.81
C LEU A 36 0.06 5.27 7.33
N LYS A 37 -0.38 6.43 7.82
CA LYS A 37 -0.78 6.57 9.22
C LYS A 37 -2.03 5.71 9.52
N PRO A 38 -2.18 5.17 10.74
CA PRO A 38 -1.31 5.32 11.92
C PRO A 38 -0.24 4.23 12.05
N TYR A 39 0.07 3.49 10.97
CA TYR A 39 1.10 2.45 11.05
C TYR A 39 2.49 3.07 11.30
N PRO A 40 3.44 2.27 11.84
CA PRO A 40 4.86 2.60 11.82
C PRO A 40 5.35 2.91 10.40
N ASP A 41 6.60 3.35 10.25
CA ASP A 41 7.13 3.76 8.95
C ASP A 41 6.87 2.71 7.86
N THR A 42 6.13 3.13 6.83
CA THR A 42 5.72 2.28 5.71
C THR A 42 6.48 2.59 4.42
N ILE A 43 7.33 3.62 4.42
CA ILE A 43 8.17 3.92 3.27
C ILE A 43 9.27 2.85 3.17
N GLY A 44 9.50 2.34 1.97
CA GLY A 44 10.48 1.29 1.73
C GLY A 44 10.02 -0.13 2.11
N LEU A 45 8.74 -0.33 2.42
CA LEU A 45 8.20 -1.69 2.50
C LEU A 45 8.20 -2.33 1.11
N LYS A 46 8.73 -3.55 1.00
CA LYS A 46 8.73 -4.32 -0.26
C LYS A 46 7.32 -4.73 -0.64
N THR A 47 7.05 -4.69 -1.95
CA THR A 47 5.74 -5.00 -2.50
C THR A 47 5.82 -5.87 -3.74
N MET A 48 4.79 -6.68 -3.98
CA MET A 48 4.42 -7.21 -5.30
C MET A 48 3.21 -6.45 -5.83
N VAL A 49 3.35 -5.90 -7.04
CA VAL A 49 2.31 -5.14 -7.74
C VAL A 49 1.64 -6.05 -8.76
N HIS A 50 0.40 -6.41 -8.50
CA HIS A 50 -0.41 -7.27 -9.35
C HIS A 50 -1.31 -6.41 -10.22
N LEU A 51 -1.10 -6.43 -11.53
CA LEU A 51 -2.03 -5.80 -12.46
C LEU A 51 -3.38 -6.53 -12.43
N ARG A 52 -4.43 -5.81 -12.80
CA ARG A 52 -5.80 -6.34 -12.81
C ARG A 52 -6.50 -5.93 -14.09
N ASP A 53 -7.34 -6.80 -14.60
CA ASP A 53 -8.07 -6.59 -15.85
C ASP A 53 -9.03 -5.40 -15.80
N ASN A 54 -9.48 -4.96 -16.97
CA ASN A 54 -10.52 -3.96 -17.16
C ASN A 54 -10.20 -2.61 -16.49
N GLY A 55 -8.95 -2.18 -16.57
CA GLY A 55 -8.52 -0.89 -16.01
C GLY A 55 -8.54 -0.83 -14.47
N ILE A 56 -8.84 -1.93 -13.76
CA ILE A 56 -8.90 -1.90 -12.30
C ILE A 56 -7.50 -1.60 -11.74
N ARG A 57 -7.44 -0.72 -10.72
CA ARG A 57 -6.18 -0.33 -10.08
C ARG A 57 -5.43 -1.57 -9.57
N PRO A 58 -4.08 -1.60 -9.69
CA PRO A 58 -3.28 -2.74 -9.24
C PRO A 58 -3.54 -3.10 -7.77
N TYR A 59 -3.43 -4.39 -7.46
CA TYR A 59 -3.37 -4.86 -6.08
C TYR A 59 -1.91 -4.82 -5.60
N ILE A 60 -1.68 -4.15 -4.48
CA ILE A 60 -0.36 -3.99 -3.87
C ILE A 60 -0.27 -4.96 -2.70
N GLU A 61 0.50 -6.03 -2.88
CA GLU A 61 0.76 -7.03 -1.85
C GLU A 61 2.06 -6.70 -1.13
N LEU A 62 2.06 -6.62 0.19
CA LEU A 62 3.28 -6.41 0.98
C LEU A 62 4.02 -7.72 1.21
N GLU A 63 5.36 -7.65 1.25
CA GLU A 63 6.18 -8.77 1.71
C GLU A 63 5.72 -9.21 3.12
N PRO A 64 5.54 -10.52 3.39
CA PRO A 64 4.95 -11.02 4.63
C PRO A 64 5.92 -10.91 5.82
N THR A 65 6.14 -9.69 6.27
CA THR A 65 7.01 -9.35 7.40
C THR A 65 6.22 -9.29 8.72
N VAL A 66 6.88 -8.87 9.79
CA VAL A 66 6.25 -8.56 11.09
C VAL A 66 5.69 -7.14 11.17
N HIS A 67 5.77 -6.36 10.09
CA HIS A 67 5.20 -5.01 10.06
C HIS A 67 3.67 -5.09 10.22
N PRO A 68 3.02 -4.30 11.10
CA PRO A 68 1.60 -4.44 11.41
C PRO A 68 0.70 -4.30 10.18
N LEU A 69 1.02 -3.39 9.26
CA LEU A 69 0.30 -3.27 7.99
C LEU A 69 0.34 -4.56 7.16
N ALA A 70 1.48 -5.26 7.12
CA ALA A 70 1.64 -6.50 6.37
C ALA A 70 0.90 -7.67 7.06
N ILE A 71 0.85 -7.67 8.39
CA ILE A 71 0.06 -8.63 9.18
C ILE A 71 -1.43 -8.43 8.92
N GLU A 72 -1.94 -7.20 9.08
CA GLU A 72 -3.36 -6.89 8.91
C GLU A 72 -3.82 -7.07 7.46
N GLN A 73 -2.95 -6.81 6.46
CA GLN A 73 -3.27 -7.11 5.06
C GLN A 73 -3.49 -8.61 4.82
N ARG A 74 -2.63 -9.49 5.37
CA ARG A 74 -2.73 -10.94 5.13
C ARG A 74 -3.77 -11.64 6.01
N ALA A 75 -3.92 -11.19 7.26
CA ALA A 75 -4.76 -11.86 8.25
C ALA A 75 -6.18 -11.26 8.30
N GLY A 76 -6.40 -10.15 7.60
CA GLY A 76 -7.58 -9.32 7.77
C GLY A 76 -7.44 -8.37 8.96
N ILE A 77 -8.38 -7.43 9.03
CA ILE A 77 -8.45 -6.40 10.06
C ILE A 77 -9.79 -6.52 10.78
N THR A 78 -9.80 -6.45 12.11
CA THR A 78 -11.05 -6.51 12.88
C THR A 78 -11.79 -5.18 12.84
N VAL A 79 -13.10 -5.21 13.12
CA VAL A 79 -13.92 -3.99 13.15
C VAL A 79 -13.45 -3.03 14.24
N GLU A 80 -13.03 -3.55 15.39
CA GLU A 80 -12.50 -2.77 16.51
C GLU A 80 -11.19 -2.07 16.10
N ARG A 81 -10.32 -2.77 15.37
CA ARG A 81 -9.07 -2.20 14.86
C ARG A 81 -9.33 -1.11 13.80
N VAL A 82 -10.32 -1.30 12.93
CA VAL A 82 -10.75 -0.25 11.99
C VAL A 82 -11.27 0.98 12.73
N ALA A 83 -12.09 0.79 13.79
CA ALA A 83 -12.61 1.89 14.60
C ALA A 83 -11.49 2.67 15.32
N GLU A 84 -10.47 1.97 15.84
CA GLU A 84 -9.29 2.60 16.43
C GLU A 84 -8.54 3.46 15.40
N ILE A 85 -8.25 2.91 14.21
CA ILE A 85 -7.59 3.65 13.12
C ILE A 85 -8.40 4.89 12.73
N TYR A 86 -9.72 4.74 12.58
CA TYR A 86 -10.62 5.86 12.26
C TYR A 86 -10.55 6.95 13.33
N SER A 87 -10.61 6.57 14.60
CA SER A 87 -10.50 7.53 15.72
C SER A 87 -9.17 8.26 15.71
N LEU A 88 -8.05 7.56 15.46
CA LEU A 88 -6.72 8.17 15.39
C LEU A 88 -6.61 9.18 14.24
N MET A 89 -7.22 8.87 13.10
CA MET A 89 -7.13 9.69 11.88
C MET A 89 -8.06 10.90 11.88
N MET A 90 -9.24 10.81 12.49
CA MET A 90 -10.29 11.84 12.43
C MET A 90 -10.45 12.66 13.71
N HIS A 91 -9.95 12.17 14.84
CA HIS A 91 -10.20 12.79 16.16
C HIS A 91 -8.93 13.08 16.97
N GLN A 92 -7.73 12.91 16.41
CA GLN A 92 -6.52 13.50 17.00
C GLN A 92 -6.49 15.02 16.74
N GLU A 93 -7.28 15.76 17.53
CA GLU A 93 -7.07 17.20 17.73
C GLU A 93 -5.80 17.44 18.58
N GLY A 94 -5.12 18.56 18.29
CA GLY A 94 -3.79 18.91 18.75
C GLY A 94 -3.45 18.60 20.21
N LYS A 95 -2.61 17.58 20.43
CA LYS A 95 -1.62 17.64 21.51
C LYS A 95 -0.35 18.28 20.95
N SER A 96 -0.39 19.60 20.78
CA SER A 96 0.85 20.38 20.84
C SER A 96 1.42 20.19 22.24
N PRO A 97 2.63 19.62 22.42
CA PRO A 97 3.28 19.70 23.70
C PRO A 97 3.55 21.18 23.94
N LEU A 98 2.85 21.73 24.94
CA LEU A 98 3.08 23.05 25.48
C LEU A 98 4.59 23.33 25.57
N THR A 99 4.96 24.48 25.01
CA THR A 99 5.86 25.45 25.61
C THR A 99 6.62 24.94 26.84
N ARG A 100 7.93 24.78 26.69
CA ARG A 100 8.87 25.19 27.73
C ARG A 100 10.18 25.67 27.10
#